data_AF-A0A0G1KDH1-F1
#
_entry.id   AF-A0A0G1KDH1-F1
#
_cell.length_a   1.000
_cell.length_b   1.000
_cell.length_c   1.000
_cell.angle_alpha   90.00
_cell.angle_beta   90.00
_cell.angle_gamma   90.00
#
_symmetry.space_group_name_H-M   'P 1'
#
loop_
_entity.id
_entity.type
_entity.pdbx_description
1 polymer ?
#
loop_
_entity_poly.entity_id
_entity_poly.type
_entity_poly.pdbx_seq_one_letter_code
_entity_poly.pdbx_strand_id
1 'polypeptide(L)'
;MTKTKLVIIIVVISALVLPGWGGYNFWAKKAGAPQLPGIPSLITSERSLQGIWTVKEVYLADTKTGELKLLPLEESGKKDSYLEFKGDMFCNGGQLDSYRKPYPCPKYLPFSVSGDKIKIEDPSQTITASWEFVSGNLELILELPPGEGGKIQKLKFVLTEL
;
A
#
# COMPACT_ATOMS: atom_id res chain seq x y z
N MET A 1 -55.22 -21.31 -34.26
CA MET A 1 -55.16 -20.82 -35.66
C MET A 1 -53.86 -20.06 -35.82
N THR A 2 -52.99 -20.51 -36.75
CA THR A 2 -52.06 -19.73 -37.64
C THR A 2 -51.43 -18.42 -37.10
N LYS A 3 -50.13 -18.12 -37.23
CA LYS A 3 -49.04 -18.63 -38.08
C LYS A 3 -47.71 -18.07 -37.54
N THR A 4 -46.69 -18.91 -37.67
CA THR A 4 -45.25 -18.71 -37.48
C THR A 4 -44.67 -17.46 -38.15
N LYS A 5 -43.59 -16.88 -37.57
CA LYS A 5 -42.30 -16.64 -38.25
C LYS A 5 -41.21 -16.25 -37.24
N LEU A 6 -40.42 -17.25 -36.87
CA LEU A 6 -39.18 -17.14 -36.11
C LEU A 6 -38.05 -16.95 -37.14
N VAL A 7 -37.20 -15.93 -36.99
CA VAL A 7 -35.98 -15.76 -37.81
C VAL A 7 -34.78 -15.98 -36.90
N ILE A 8 -34.14 -17.14 -37.08
CA ILE A 8 -32.86 -17.52 -36.48
C ILE A 8 -31.79 -17.18 -37.52
N ILE A 9 -30.79 -16.39 -37.14
CA ILE A 9 -29.58 -16.20 -37.93
C ILE A 9 -28.49 -17.10 -37.34
N ILE A 10 -28.12 -18.10 -38.13
CA ILE A 10 -27.02 -19.03 -37.92
C ILE A 10 -25.78 -18.42 -38.57
N VAL A 11 -24.64 -18.39 -37.85
CA VAL A 11 -23.33 -18.30 -38.49
C VAL A 11 -22.49 -19.48 -38.04
N VAL A 12 -22.23 -20.34 -39.02
CA VAL A 12 -21.37 -21.52 -39.06
C VAL A 12 -19.92 -21.08 -39.22
N ILE A 13 -18.98 -21.83 -38.62
CA ILE A 13 -17.68 -22.30 -39.17
C ILE A 13 -17.12 -23.28 -38.11
N SER A 14 -17.35 -24.59 -38.25
CA SER A 14 -16.48 -25.59 -38.94
C SER A 14 -15.07 -25.67 -38.32
N ALA A 15 -14.85 -26.50 -37.30
CA ALA A 15 -14.49 -27.93 -37.35
C ALA A 15 -13.03 -28.21 -37.74
N LEU A 16 -12.27 -28.82 -36.81
CA LEU A 16 -11.38 -29.94 -37.10
C LEU A 16 -10.90 -30.60 -35.80
N VAL A 17 -11.45 -31.78 -35.54
CA VAL A 17 -10.95 -32.76 -34.57
C VAL A 17 -10.08 -33.73 -35.37
N LEU A 18 -8.88 -34.03 -34.88
CA LEU A 18 -8.28 -35.35 -35.09
C LEU A 18 -7.72 -35.87 -33.75
N PRO A 19 -8.02 -37.14 -33.38
CA PRO A 19 -7.49 -37.79 -32.19
C PRO A 19 -6.18 -38.52 -32.52
N GLY A 20 -5.21 -38.46 -31.62
CA GLY A 20 -3.97 -39.24 -31.72
C GLY A 20 -3.46 -39.60 -30.33
N TRP A 21 -3.59 -40.86 -29.96
CA TRP A 21 -2.88 -41.46 -28.83
C TRP A 21 -1.37 -41.45 -29.07
N GLY A 22 -0.61 -41.12 -28.03
CA GLY A 22 0.84 -41.26 -27.99
C GLY A 22 1.33 -40.91 -26.59
N GLY A 23 1.50 -41.92 -25.74
CA GLY A 23 2.08 -41.74 -24.42
C GLY A 23 3.56 -41.40 -24.51
N TYR A 24 4.00 -40.35 -23.82
CA TYR A 24 5.38 -40.18 -23.38
C TYR A 24 5.37 -39.43 -22.04
N ASN A 25 5.83 -40.10 -20.98
CA ASN A 25 6.31 -39.42 -19.78
C ASN A 25 7.53 -38.58 -20.19
N PHE A 26 7.42 -37.26 -20.10
CA PHE A 26 8.57 -36.39 -20.16
C PHE A 26 8.44 -35.31 -19.09
N TRP A 27 9.29 -35.43 -18.06
CA TRP A 27 9.68 -34.32 -17.21
C TRP A 27 10.25 -33.21 -18.11
N ALA A 28 9.43 -32.25 -18.48
CA ALA A 28 9.84 -31.04 -19.17
C ALA A 28 9.45 -29.85 -18.32
N LYS A 29 10.49 -29.12 -17.86
CA LYS A 29 10.42 -27.80 -17.24
C LYS A 29 9.28 -26.99 -17.86
N LYS A 30 8.41 -26.43 -17.02
CA LYS A 30 7.45 -25.40 -17.44
C LYS A 30 8.26 -24.15 -17.82
N ALA A 31 8.73 -24.12 -19.06
CA ALA A 31 9.21 -22.93 -19.73
C ALA A 31 8.09 -21.89 -19.66
N GLY A 32 8.48 -20.65 -19.35
CA GLY A 32 7.57 -19.57 -19.05
C GLY A 32 6.44 -19.44 -20.07
N ALA A 33 5.23 -19.23 -19.55
CA ALA A 33 4.14 -18.74 -20.37
C ALA A 33 4.61 -17.47 -21.10
N PRO A 34 4.25 -17.30 -22.39
CA PRO A 34 4.54 -16.06 -23.09
C PRO A 34 3.91 -14.91 -22.30
N GLN A 35 4.75 -14.01 -21.81
CA GLN A 35 4.31 -12.78 -21.19
C GLN A 35 3.51 -12.01 -22.24
N LEU A 36 2.22 -11.79 -21.95
CA LEU A 36 1.44 -10.78 -22.66
C LEU A 36 2.22 -9.46 -22.60
N PRO A 37 2.35 -8.73 -23.72
CA PRO A 37 3.08 -7.48 -23.75
C PRO A 37 2.42 -6.46 -22.81
N GLY A 38 3.10 -6.20 -21.69
CA GLY A 38 3.13 -4.95 -20.94
C GLY A 38 1.80 -4.31 -20.56
N ILE A 39 1.11 -4.86 -19.56
CA ILE A 39 0.47 -3.97 -18.59
C ILE A 39 1.61 -3.56 -17.65
N PRO A 40 2.02 -2.28 -17.60
CA PRO A 40 3.04 -1.87 -16.66
C PRO A 40 2.50 -2.10 -15.24
N SER A 41 3.05 -3.09 -14.54
CA SER A 41 2.75 -3.36 -13.13
C SER A 41 3.42 -2.36 -12.18
N LEU A 42 3.68 -1.12 -12.62
CA LEU A 42 4.76 -0.30 -12.05
C LEU A 42 4.56 1.22 -12.15
N ILE A 43 3.32 1.71 -12.01
CA ILE A 43 3.06 3.14 -11.72
C ILE A 43 1.84 3.29 -10.82
N THR A 44 1.89 2.82 -9.56
CA THR A 44 0.74 2.97 -8.64
C THR A 44 1.05 3.01 -7.13
N SER A 45 2.30 3.00 -6.67
CA SER A 45 2.58 3.05 -5.21
C SER A 45 2.87 4.45 -4.66
N GLU A 46 3.71 5.25 -5.33
CA GLU A 46 4.07 6.58 -4.82
C GLU A 46 2.97 7.61 -5.06
N ARG A 47 2.32 7.57 -6.23
CA ARG A 47 1.19 8.46 -6.55
C ARG A 47 0.00 8.26 -5.61
N SER A 48 -0.21 7.05 -5.08
CA SER A 48 -1.29 6.81 -4.12
C SER A 48 -1.00 7.37 -2.74
N LEU A 49 0.27 7.59 -2.39
CA LEU A 49 0.67 8.16 -1.10
C LEU A 49 0.72 9.69 -1.12
N GLN A 50 0.79 10.32 -2.30
CA GLN A 50 0.89 11.78 -2.40
C GLN A 50 -0.27 12.47 -1.70
N GLY A 51 0.02 13.57 -1.00
CA GLY A 51 -0.98 14.38 -0.32
C GLY A 51 -0.69 14.56 1.16
N ILE A 52 -1.62 15.26 1.82
CA ILE A 52 -1.56 15.58 3.25
C ILE A 52 -2.48 14.59 3.98
N TRP A 53 -1.93 13.96 5.00
CA TRP A 53 -2.54 12.89 5.77
C TRP A 53 -2.62 13.28 7.23
N THR A 54 -3.83 13.59 7.71
CA THR A 54 -4.07 13.95 9.11
C THR A 54 -3.99 12.71 10.01
N VAL A 55 -3.34 12.84 11.17
CA VAL A 55 -3.24 11.75 12.13
C VAL A 55 -4.58 11.57 12.84
N LYS A 56 -5.20 10.40 12.67
CA LYS A 56 -6.47 10.03 13.31
C LYS A 56 -6.25 9.21 14.58
N GLU A 57 -5.41 8.19 14.50
CA GLU A 57 -5.10 7.30 15.62
C GLU A 57 -3.62 6.95 15.61
N VAL A 58 -3.07 6.72 16.81
CA VAL A 58 -1.71 6.25 17.02
C VAL A 58 -1.77 5.02 17.90
N TYR A 59 -1.08 3.96 17.51
CA TYR A 59 -0.95 2.76 18.33
C TYR A 59 0.52 2.47 18.59
N LEU A 60 0.84 2.16 19.84
CA LEU A 60 2.16 1.74 20.26
C LEU A 60 2.13 0.25 20.62
N ALA A 61 3.07 -0.51 20.08
CA ALA A 61 3.22 -1.91 20.45
C ALA A 61 3.73 -2.04 21.89
N ASP A 62 3.03 -2.84 22.69
CA ASP A 62 3.47 -3.24 24.01
C ASP A 62 4.80 -4.01 23.91
N THR A 63 5.80 -3.56 24.66
CA THR A 63 7.15 -4.15 24.58
C THR A 63 7.21 -5.58 25.13
N LYS A 64 6.22 -6.05 25.88
CA LYS A 64 6.16 -7.41 26.42
C LYS A 64 5.35 -8.34 25.53
N THR A 65 4.18 -7.90 25.05
CA THR A 65 3.26 -8.76 24.30
C THR A 65 3.33 -8.57 22.78
N GLY A 66 3.86 -7.44 22.31
CA GLY A 66 3.84 -7.05 20.89
C GLY A 66 2.47 -6.57 20.40
N GLU A 67 1.47 -6.51 21.29
CA GLU A 67 0.12 -6.07 20.95
C GLU A 67 0.06 -4.55 20.77
N LEU A 68 -0.62 -4.09 19.72
CA LEU A 68 -0.83 -2.67 19.45
C LEU A 68 -1.89 -2.10 20.39
N LYS A 69 -1.50 -1.13 21.22
CA LYS A 69 -2.40 -0.40 22.12
C LYS A 69 -2.60 1.01 21.62
N LEU A 70 -3.84 1.48 21.63
CA LEU A 70 -4.17 2.85 21.28
C LEU A 70 -3.47 3.80 22.26
N LEU A 71 -2.71 4.75 21.71
CA LEU A 71 -2.07 5.84 22.45
C LEU A 71 -2.87 7.12 22.14
N PRO A 72 -3.50 7.76 23.14
CA PRO A 72 -4.25 8.99 22.93
C PRO A 72 -3.43 10.06 22.18
N LEU A 73 -4.08 10.85 21.34
CA LEU A 73 -3.39 11.85 20.50
C LEU A 73 -2.70 12.94 21.34
N GLU A 74 -3.29 13.28 22.49
CA GLU A 74 -2.71 14.18 23.47
C GLU A 74 -1.41 13.62 24.05
N GLU A 75 -1.41 12.34 24.44
CA GLU A 75 -0.25 11.67 25.06
C GLU A 75 0.87 11.39 24.05
N SER A 76 0.51 11.12 22.79
CA SER A 76 1.48 10.94 21.71
C SER A 76 2.06 12.25 21.16
N GLY A 77 1.49 13.40 21.54
CA GLY A 77 1.84 14.70 20.95
C GLY A 77 1.50 14.80 19.45
N LYS A 78 0.51 14.02 18.98
CA LYS A 78 0.08 13.97 17.57
C LYS A 78 -1.29 14.57 17.34
N LYS A 79 -1.88 15.19 18.35
CA LYS A 79 -3.06 16.03 18.19
C LYS A 79 -2.79 17.11 17.13
N ASP A 80 -3.75 17.28 16.22
CA ASP A 80 -3.69 18.27 15.13
C ASP A 80 -2.42 18.17 14.27
N SER A 81 -1.82 16.98 14.20
CA SER A 81 -0.63 16.73 13.39
C SER A 81 -0.98 16.09 12.05
N TYR A 82 -0.12 16.29 11.06
CA TYR A 82 -0.23 15.64 9.74
C TYR A 82 1.11 15.08 9.27
N LEU A 83 1.04 14.11 8.37
CA LEU A 83 2.14 13.62 7.55
C LEU A 83 1.89 14.04 6.10
N GLU A 84 2.94 14.30 5.32
CA GLU A 84 2.78 14.69 3.92
C GLU A 84 3.79 13.96 3.06
N PHE A 85 3.32 13.41 1.94
CA PHE A 85 4.15 12.89 0.87
C PHE A 85 4.02 13.85 -0.31
N LYS A 86 5.14 14.45 -0.71
CA LYS A 86 5.20 15.47 -1.76
C LYS A 86 6.40 15.24 -2.66
N GLY A 87 6.15 14.75 -3.86
CA GLY A 87 7.21 14.25 -4.73
C GLY A 87 7.93 13.08 -4.07
N ASP A 88 9.25 13.19 -3.98
CA ASP A 88 10.19 12.28 -3.31
C ASP A 88 10.48 12.66 -1.85
N MET A 89 9.73 13.61 -1.30
CA MET A 89 9.93 14.16 0.04
C MET A 89 8.77 13.83 0.99
N PHE A 90 9.11 13.54 2.24
CA PHE A 90 8.21 13.16 3.31
C PHE A 90 8.31 14.12 4.50
N CYS A 91 7.16 14.56 5.01
CA CYS A 91 7.04 15.35 6.24
C CYS A 91 6.48 14.48 7.37
N ASN A 92 7.18 14.41 8.51
CA ASN A 92 6.78 13.57 9.66
C ASN A 92 6.31 14.35 10.91
N GLY A 93 6.13 15.66 10.78
CA GLY A 93 5.86 16.57 11.90
C GLY A 93 5.10 17.82 11.51
N GLY A 94 4.23 17.73 10.50
CA GLY A 94 3.35 18.83 10.12
C GLY A 94 2.34 19.14 11.23
N GLN A 95 1.90 20.39 11.33
CA GLN A 95 0.90 20.85 12.28
C GLN A 95 -0.25 21.54 11.56
N LEU A 96 -1.48 21.34 12.04
CA LEU A 96 -2.66 22.04 11.57
C LEU A 96 -2.94 23.26 12.45
N ASP A 97 -3.49 24.31 11.85
CA ASP A 97 -4.01 25.46 12.58
C ASP A 97 -5.39 25.17 13.20
N SER A 98 -5.95 26.15 13.90
CA SER A 98 -7.28 26.04 14.51
C SER A 98 -8.43 25.86 13.51
N TYR A 99 -8.19 26.07 12.22
CA TYR A 99 -9.12 25.89 11.12
C TYR A 99 -8.82 24.64 10.29
N ARG A 100 -8.01 23.71 10.80
CA ARG A 100 -7.58 22.47 10.12
C ARG A 100 -6.77 22.72 8.84
N LYS A 101 -6.12 23.87 8.69
CA LYS A 101 -5.20 24.13 7.57
C LYS A 101 -3.76 23.78 7.94
N PRO A 102 -2.97 23.19 7.03
CA PRO A 102 -1.59 22.82 7.31
C PRO A 102 -0.69 24.06 7.39
N TYR A 103 0.06 24.19 8.49
CA TYR A 103 1.24 25.04 8.54
C TYR A 103 2.36 24.48 7.66
N PRO A 104 3.31 25.30 7.18
CA PRO A 104 4.47 24.80 6.46
C PRO A 104 5.22 23.73 7.27
N CYS A 105 5.52 22.60 6.63
CA CYS A 105 6.27 21.53 7.25
C CYS A 105 7.67 22.00 7.69
N PRO A 106 8.11 21.71 8.94
CA PRO A 106 9.39 22.19 9.46
C PRO A 106 10.60 21.48 8.83
N LYS A 107 10.44 20.24 8.37
CA LYS A 107 11.52 19.42 7.79
C LYS A 107 10.95 18.39 6.83
N TYR A 108 11.53 18.36 5.63
CA TYR A 108 11.28 17.29 4.66
C TYR A 108 12.46 16.32 4.63
N LEU A 109 12.15 15.04 4.53
CA LEU A 109 13.11 13.94 4.43
C LEU A 109 12.90 13.21 3.10
N PRO A 110 13.98 12.82 2.40
CA PRO A 110 13.85 11.95 1.24
C PRO A 110 13.19 10.63 1.65
N PHE A 111 12.30 10.12 0.80
CA PHE A 111 11.75 8.77 0.96
C PHE A 111 11.75 8.02 -0.37
N SER A 112 11.67 6.70 -0.27
CA SER A 112 11.50 5.82 -1.43
C SER A 112 10.51 4.72 -1.09
N VAL A 113 9.79 4.24 -2.10
CA VAL A 113 8.79 3.17 -1.95
C VAL A 113 9.22 1.93 -2.73
N SER A 114 9.19 0.79 -2.06
CA SER A 114 9.45 -0.53 -2.67
C SER A 114 8.36 -1.50 -2.23
N GLY A 115 7.36 -1.69 -3.09
CA GLY A 115 6.19 -2.51 -2.75
C GLY A 115 5.38 -1.87 -1.61
N ASP A 116 5.13 -2.65 -0.56
CA ASP A 116 4.42 -2.28 0.67
C ASP A 116 5.32 -1.58 1.70
N LYS A 117 6.56 -1.24 1.34
CA LYS A 117 7.53 -0.62 2.24
C LYS A 117 7.92 0.78 1.81
N ILE A 118 8.05 1.66 2.79
CA ILE A 118 8.59 3.01 2.69
C ILE A 118 9.91 3.02 3.44
N LYS A 119 10.95 3.56 2.81
CA LYS A 119 12.23 3.87 3.44
C LYS A 119 12.36 5.39 3.51
N ILE A 120 12.52 5.94 4.72
CA ILE A 120 12.72 7.36 4.97
C ILE A 120 14.17 7.58 5.41
N GLU A 121 14.86 8.50 4.75
CA GLU A 121 16.26 8.78 5.01
C GLU A 121 16.37 10.02 5.92
N ASP A 122 16.53 9.79 7.23
CA ASP A 122 16.93 10.85 8.16
C ASP A 122 18.45 10.80 8.37
N PRO A 123 19.15 11.95 8.43
CA PRO A 123 20.59 11.99 8.69
C PRO A 123 21.03 11.23 9.94
N SER A 124 20.16 11.12 10.96
CA SER A 124 20.47 10.41 12.19
C SER A 124 20.18 8.91 12.10
N GLN A 125 19.21 8.48 11.27
CA GLN A 125 18.86 7.07 11.10
C GLN A 125 17.93 6.86 9.89
N THR A 126 18.07 5.71 9.22
CA THR A 126 17.05 5.27 8.26
C THR A 126 15.86 4.68 9.00
N ILE A 127 14.66 5.13 8.66
CA ILE A 127 13.41 4.61 9.20
C ILE A 127 12.74 3.77 8.11
N THR A 128 12.28 2.57 8.46
CA THR A 128 11.48 1.73 7.56
C THR A 128 10.06 1.64 8.09
N ALA A 129 9.09 1.77 7.19
CA ALA A 129 7.68 1.61 7.49
C ALA A 129 7.02 0.67 6.48
N SER A 130 6.05 -0.11 6.93
CA SER A 130 5.08 -0.77 6.05
C SER A 130 3.85 0.11 5.90
N TRP A 131 3.16 0.03 4.76
CA TRP A 131 1.98 0.83 4.48
C TRP A 131 0.88 0.04 3.78
N GLU A 132 -0.38 0.41 4.06
CA GLU A 132 -1.56 -0.15 3.39
C GLU A 132 -2.75 0.81 3.43
N PHE A 133 -3.69 0.65 2.50
CA PHE A 133 -4.97 1.37 2.52
C PHE A 133 -6.07 0.48 3.10
N VAL A 134 -6.62 0.87 4.24
CA VAL A 134 -7.68 0.13 4.94
C VAL A 134 -8.89 1.04 5.13
N SER A 135 -10.01 0.67 4.49
CA SER A 135 -11.28 1.37 4.63
C SER A 135 -11.18 2.89 4.37
N GLY A 136 -10.39 3.29 3.37
CA GLY A 136 -10.18 4.70 3.00
C GLY A 136 -9.19 5.47 3.90
N ASN A 137 -8.52 4.79 4.84
CA ASN A 137 -7.43 5.37 5.63
C ASN A 137 -6.09 4.80 5.16
N LEU A 138 -5.04 5.61 5.26
CA LEU A 138 -3.66 5.14 5.12
C LEU A 138 -3.18 4.67 6.49
N GLU A 139 -2.77 3.41 6.59
CA GLU A 139 -2.12 2.87 7.77
C GLU A 139 -0.61 2.79 7.53
N LEU A 140 0.18 3.36 8.45
CA LEU A 140 1.64 3.29 8.42
C LEU A 140 2.13 2.58 9.68
N ILE A 141 2.93 1.52 9.53
CA ILE A 141 3.54 0.80 10.64
C ILE A 141 5.04 1.01 10.59
N LEU A 142 5.57 1.83 11.50
CA LEU A 142 6.99 2.09 11.64
C LEU A 142 7.61 1.06 12.57
N GLU A 143 8.75 0.51 12.16
CA GLU A 143 9.61 -0.27 13.03
C GLU A 143 10.69 0.64 13.58
N LEU A 144 10.52 1.05 14.83
CA LEU A 144 11.50 1.86 15.54
C LEU A 144 12.65 0.97 16.01
N PRO A 145 13.91 1.44 15.89
CA PRO A 145 15.04 0.70 16.41
C PRO A 145 14.87 0.43 17.92
N PRO A 146 15.41 -0.68 18.41
CA PRO A 146 15.24 -1.06 19.80
C PRO A 146 15.81 0.01 20.74
N GLY A 147 14.97 0.49 21.68
CA GLY A 147 15.43 1.35 22.77
C GLY A 147 16.27 0.61 23.81
N GLU A 148 16.62 1.27 24.92
CA GLU A 148 17.28 0.62 26.06
C GLU A 148 16.44 -0.60 26.51
N GLY A 149 16.96 -1.81 26.28
CA GLY A 149 16.25 -3.07 26.49
C GLY A 149 16.12 -3.97 25.25
N GLY A 150 16.58 -3.53 24.08
CA GLY A 150 16.83 -4.41 22.93
C GLY A 150 15.60 -4.89 22.15
N LYS A 151 14.41 -4.37 22.45
CA LYS A 151 13.16 -4.78 21.78
C LYS A 151 12.73 -3.75 20.74
N ILE A 152 12.49 -4.24 19.52
CA ILE A 152 11.91 -3.46 18.42
C ILE A 152 10.56 -2.91 18.90
N GLN A 153 10.36 -1.60 18.80
CA GLN A 153 9.07 -0.97 19.05
C GLN A 153 8.36 -0.75 17.72
N LYS A 154 7.08 -1.08 17.66
CA LYS A 154 6.24 -0.78 16.49
C LYS A 154 5.31 0.37 16.82
N LEU A 155 5.23 1.34 15.91
CA LEU A 155 4.34 2.47 16.00
C LEU A 155 3.44 2.46 14.76
N LYS A 156 2.14 2.31 14.96
CA LYS A 156 1.15 2.38 13.88
C LYS A 156 0.46 3.74 13.89
N PHE A 157 0.37 4.36 12.73
CA PHE A 157 -0.49 5.52 12.48
C PHE A 157 -1.67 5.08 11.62
N VAL A 158 -2.86 5.56 11.96
CA VAL A 158 -4.02 5.57 11.07
C VAL A 158 -4.23 7.01 10.63
N LEU A 159 -4.25 7.21 9.32
CA LEU A 159 -4.25 8.53 8.72
C LEU A 159 -5.41 8.70 7.75
N THR A 160 -5.94 9.90 7.68
CA THR A 160 -7.01 10.27 6.75
C THR A 160 -6.53 11.42 5.87
N GLU A 161 -6.82 11.33 4.57
CA GLU A 161 -6.52 12.40 3.62
C GLU A 161 -7.23 13.70 4.04
N LEU A 162 -6.51 14.83 4.00
CA LEU A 162 -7.03 16.15 4.36
C LEU A 162 -7.79 16.83 3.21
#